data_AF-A0A7C8JTJ8-F1
#
_entry.id   AF-A0A7C8JTJ8-F1
#
_cell.length_a   1.000
_cell.length_b   1.000
_cell.length_c   1.000
_cell.angle_alpha   90.00
_cell.angle_beta   90.00
_cell.angle_gamma   90.00
#
_symmetry.space_group_name_H-M   'P 1'
#
loop_
_entity.id
_entity.type
_entity.pdbx_description
1 polymer ?
#
loop_
_entity_poly.entity_id
_entity_poly.type
_entity_poly.pdbx_seq_one_letter_code
_entity_poly.pdbx_strand_id
1 'polypeptide(L)'
;MVKVLCVAEKSSVAKAVAGHLSGGRFQTRQTGNKYIRNYDFDYKFNQWSHCEVTMTAVQGHTEEIDFVDRFRKWSDCDPVELFDAPITKNIEK
;
A
#
# COMPACT_ATOMS: atom_id res chain seq x y z
N MET A 1 5.00 24.72 2.73
CA MET A 1 4.05 24.13 1.77
C MET A 1 3.68 22.75 2.28
N VAL A 2 2.40 22.38 2.29
CA VAL A 2 1.94 21.10 2.85
C VAL A 2 2.18 19.99 1.83
N LYS A 3 2.74 18.86 2.29
CA LYS A 3 2.93 17.65 1.48
C LYS A 3 1.90 16.61 1.89
N VAL A 4 1.22 16.01 0.91
CA VAL A 4 0.18 15.01 1.14
C VAL A 4 0.57 13.72 0.43
N LEU A 5 0.60 12.61 1.16
CA LEU A 5 0.78 11.28 0.61
C LEU A 5 -0.59 10.60 0.47
N CYS A 6 -0.95 10.20 -0.74
CA CYS A 6 -2.12 9.39 -1.03
C CYS A 6 -1.67 8.00 -1.48
N VAL A 7 -2.29 6.95 -0.94
CA VAL A 7 -1.92 5.56 -1.24
C VAL A 7 -3.17 4.79 -1.69
N ALA A 8 -3.15 4.29 -2.93
CA ALA A 8 -4.21 3.44 -3.47
C ALA A 8 -3.89 1.94 -3.27
N GLU A 9 -4.91 1.08 -3.33
CA GLU A 9 -4.74 -0.38 -3.22
C GLU A 9 -4.02 -1.00 -4.45
N LYS A 10 -4.14 -0.36 -5.62
CA LYS A 10 -3.62 -0.84 -6.90
C LYS A 10 -2.98 0.28 -7.71
N SER A 11 -1.90 -0.05 -8.43
CA SER A 11 -1.15 0.90 -9.27
C SER A 11 -2.02 1.58 -10.35
N SER A 12 -2.95 0.85 -10.96
CA SER A 12 -3.89 1.42 -11.95
C SER A 12 -4.82 2.48 -11.35
N VAL A 13 -5.28 2.28 -10.11
CA VAL A 13 -6.15 3.22 -9.39
C VAL A 13 -5.38 4.50 -9.06
N ALA A 14 -4.15 4.38 -8.54
CA ALA A 14 -3.30 5.55 -8.27
C ALA A 14 -3.10 6.42 -9.52
N LYS A 15 -2.80 5.79 -10.67
CA LYS A 15 -2.65 6.50 -11.94
C LYS A 15 -3.93 7.19 -12.37
N ALA A 16 -5.08 6.52 -12.27
CA ALA A 16 -6.36 7.09 -12.63
C ALA A 16 -6.69 8.30 -11.76
N VAL A 17 -6.57 8.17 -10.43
CA VAL A 17 -6.86 9.27 -9.50
C VAL A 17 -5.92 10.46 -9.74
N ALA A 18 -4.61 10.23 -9.88
CA ALA A 18 -3.67 11.29 -10.21
C ALA A 18 -4.03 11.99 -11.52
N GLY A 19 -4.41 11.23 -12.55
CA GLY A 19 -4.88 11.79 -13.83
C GLY A 19 -6.08 12.72 -13.69
N HIS A 20 -7.10 12.33 -12.93
CA HIS A 20 -8.29 13.15 -12.73
C HIS A 20 -8.01 14.38 -11.86
N LEU A 21 -7.34 14.21 -10.71
CA LEU A 21 -7.14 15.31 -9.76
C LEU A 21 -6.14 16.35 -10.25
N SER A 22 -5.14 15.95 -11.03
CA SER A 22 -4.17 16.87 -11.63
C SER A 22 -4.66 17.53 -12.94
N GLY A 23 -5.83 17.15 -13.46
CA GLY A 23 -6.25 17.53 -14.81
C GLY A 23 -5.27 17.05 -15.90
N GLY A 24 -4.65 15.89 -15.68
CA GLY A 24 -3.61 15.31 -16.53
C GLY A 24 -2.20 15.86 -16.31
N ARG A 25 -1.99 16.77 -15.37
CA ARG A 25 -0.70 17.44 -15.10
C ARG A 25 -0.01 16.86 -13.86
N PHE A 26 0.41 15.60 -13.93
CA PHE A 26 1.24 14.98 -12.89
C PHE A 26 2.64 14.64 -13.43
N GLN A 27 3.63 14.67 -12.55
CA GLN A 27 4.97 14.15 -12.81
C GLN A 27 5.05 12.71 -12.33
N THR A 28 5.66 11.83 -13.12
CA THR A 28 5.84 10.43 -12.73
C THR A 28 7.27 10.21 -12.25
N ARG A 29 7.40 9.69 -11.04
CA ARG A 29 8.67 9.34 -10.41
C ARG A 29 8.71 7.83 -10.11
N GLN A 30 9.84 7.20 -10.43
CA GLN A 30 10.08 5.78 -10.18
C GLN A 30 10.19 5.51 -8.67
N THR A 31 9.78 4.31 -8.24
CA THR A 31 10.02 3.80 -6.88
C THR A 31 11.04 2.66 -6.93
N GLY A 32 11.37 2.07 -5.78
CA GLY A 32 12.15 0.83 -5.73
C GLY A 32 11.42 -0.39 -6.31
N ASN A 33 10.09 -0.33 -6.46
CA ASN A 33 9.29 -1.41 -7.06
C ASN A 33 8.88 -1.03 -8.49
N LYS A 34 9.25 -1.87 -9.46
CA LYS A 34 9.01 -1.65 -10.90
C LYS A 34 7.53 -1.50 -11.29
N TYR A 35 6.60 -1.98 -10.46
CA TYR A 35 5.17 -1.94 -10.70
C TYR A 35 4.47 -0.76 -10.00
N ILE A 36 5.15 -0.10 -9.06
CA ILE A 36 4.62 1.02 -8.28
C ILE A 36 5.32 2.30 -8.73
N ARG A 37 4.53 3.34 -8.99
CA ARG A 37 5.03 4.66 -9.39
C ARG A 37 4.48 5.71 -8.44
N ASN A 38 5.24 6.78 -8.25
CA ASN A 38 4.78 7.99 -7.59
C ASN A 38 4.30 8.99 -8.65
N TYR A 39 3.12 9.54 -8.44
CA TYR A 39 2.51 10.57 -9.28
C TYR A 39 2.42 11.85 -8.47
N ASP A 40 3.32 12.78 -8.76
CA ASP A 40 3.48 14.02 -8.02
C ASP A 40 2.71 15.16 -8.74
N PHE A 41 1.83 15.88 -8.04
CA PHE A 41 1.04 16.99 -8.61
C PHE A 41 0.59 17.99 -7.54
N ASP A 42 0.26 19.21 -7.96
CA ASP A 42 -0.33 20.22 -7.06
C ASP A 42 -1.85 20.06 -6.98
N TYR A 43 -2.39 20.14 -5.76
CA TYR A 43 -3.83 20.11 -5.54
C TYR A 43 -4.25 21.01 -4.39
N LYS A 44 -5.42 21.64 -4.49
CA LYS A 44 -6.02 22.44 -3.43
C LYS A 44 -7.13 21.63 -2.77
N PHE A 45 -6.89 21.14 -1.56
CA PHE A 45 -7.92 20.48 -0.76
C PHE A 45 -8.83 21.51 -0.09
N ASN A 46 -10.06 21.16 0.25
CA ASN A 46 -10.97 22.13 0.89
C ASN A 46 -10.49 22.56 2.30
N GLN A 47 -9.83 21.64 3.02
CA GLN A 47 -9.36 21.86 4.39
C GLN A 47 -7.96 22.48 4.45
N TRP A 48 -7.22 22.47 3.33
CA TRP A 48 -5.84 22.93 3.26
C TRP A 48 -5.64 23.93 2.12
N SER A 49 -4.52 24.65 2.12
CA SER A 49 -4.14 25.47 0.97
C SER A 49 -3.64 24.59 -0.19
N HIS A 50 -2.95 25.18 -1.18
CA HIS A 50 -2.21 24.41 -2.17
C HIS A 50 -1.23 23.44 -1.48
N CYS A 51 -1.32 22.18 -1.88
CA CYS A 51 -0.53 21.07 -1.39
C CYS A 51 0.22 20.40 -2.53
N GLU A 52 1.45 19.95 -2.24
CA GLU A 52 2.18 19.02 -3.10
C GLU A 52 1.69 17.61 -2.76
N VAL A 53 1.06 16.94 -3.72
CA VAL A 53 0.52 15.59 -3.55
C VAL A 53 1.45 14.58 -4.21
N THR A 54 1.83 13.54 -3.46
CA THR A 54 2.37 12.31 -4.02
C THR A 54 1.29 11.24 -3.95
N MET A 55 0.78 10.81 -5.10
CA MET A 55 -0.10 9.64 -5.20
C MET A 55 0.71 8.40 -5.56
N THR A 56 0.58 7.35 -4.76
CA THR A 56 1.27 6.05 -4.96
C THR A 56 0.29 4.90 -4.70
N ALA A 57 0.78 3.66 -4.75
CA ALA A 57 -0.06 2.49 -4.48
C ALA A 57 0.68 1.38 -3.74
N VAL A 58 -0.08 0.51 -3.09
CA VAL A 58 0.34 -0.85 -2.71
C VAL A 58 -0.02 -1.85 -3.83
N GLN A 59 0.26 -3.13 -3.62
CA GLN A 59 -0.14 -4.23 -4.51
C GLN A 59 -1.04 -5.22 -3.77
N GLY A 60 -2.21 -4.76 -3.31
CA GLY A 60 -3.10 -5.57 -2.47
C GLY A 60 -2.69 -5.53 -0.99
N HIS A 61 -2.83 -6.67 -0.31
CA HIS A 61 -2.52 -6.78 1.12
C HIS A 61 -1.01 -6.58 1.35
N THR A 62 -0.66 -5.67 2.27
CA THR A 62 0.74 -5.44 2.68
C THR A 62 1.14 -6.31 3.86
N GLU A 63 0.15 -6.95 4.49
CA GLU A 63 0.32 -7.73 5.70
C GLU A 63 -0.29 -9.12 5.50
N GLU A 64 0.39 -10.11 6.04
CA GLU A 64 -0.04 -11.50 6.09
C GLU A 64 -0.24 -11.90 7.55
N ILE A 65 -1.23 -12.75 7.81
CA ILE A 65 -1.44 -13.38 9.10
C ILE A 65 -1.13 -14.87 8.92
N ASP A 66 -0.25 -15.39 9.76
CA ASP A 66 0.17 -16.79 9.74
C ASP A 66 0.41 -17.29 11.16
N PHE A 67 0.52 -18.60 11.33
CA PHE A 67 0.94 -19.19 12.59
C PHE A 67 2.43 -18.91 12.88
N VAL A 68 2.80 -18.91 14.15
CA VAL A 68 4.24 -18.90 14.51
C VAL A 68 4.94 -20.14 13.95
N ASP A 69 6.26 -20.04 13.70
CA ASP A 69 7.06 -21.03 12.96
C ASP A 69 6.82 -22.50 13.38
N ARG A 70 6.60 -22.74 14.68
CA ARG A 70 6.32 -24.09 15.23
C ARG A 70 5.06 -24.75 14.67
N PHE A 71 4.04 -23.97 14.28
CA PHE A 71 2.75 -24.47 13.80
C PHE A 71 2.54 -24.24 12.29
N ARG A 72 3.55 -23.67 11.59
CA ARG A 72 3.41 -23.26 10.18
C ARG A 72 3.46 -24.42 9.20
N LYS A 73 4.17 -25.51 9.53
CA LYS A 73 4.24 -26.70 8.64
C LYS A 73 3.19 -27.72 9.04
N TRP A 74 2.59 -28.34 8.02
CA TRP A 74 1.60 -29.40 8.16
C TRP A 74 2.04 -30.60 9.00
N SER A 75 3.35 -30.88 9.09
CA SER A 75 3.92 -31.99 9.85
C SER A 75 4.29 -31.65 11.30
N ASP A 76 4.23 -30.37 11.70
CA ASP A 76 4.90 -29.89 12.92
C ASP A 76 3.95 -29.85 14.15
N CYS A 77 2.64 -30.04 13.94
CA CYS A 77 1.64 -30.13 15.01
C CYS A 77 0.42 -30.97 14.60
N ASP A 78 -0.37 -31.45 15.57
CA ASP A 78 -1.70 -31.98 15.29
C ASP A 78 -2.62 -30.84 14.83
N PRO A 79 -3.40 -30.98 13.74
CA PRO A 79 -4.34 -29.95 13.28
C PRO A 79 -5.29 -29.41 14.36
N VAL A 80 -5.60 -30.19 15.41
CA VAL A 80 -6.43 -29.70 16.52
C VAL A 80 -5.75 -28.59 17.33
N GLU A 81 -4.42 -28.57 17.38
CA GLU A 81 -3.66 -27.53 18.11
C GLU A 81 -3.82 -26.14 17.46
N LEU A 82 -4.16 -26.09 16.16
CA LEU A 82 -4.31 -24.82 15.42
C LEU A 82 -5.48 -23.97 15.90
N PHE A 83 -6.46 -24.54 16.62
CA PHE A 83 -7.57 -23.77 17.19
C PHE A 83 -7.13 -22.82 18.30
N ASP A 84 -6.06 -23.17 19.03
CA ASP A 84 -5.52 -22.40 20.15
C ASP A 84 -4.11 -21.85 19.87
N ALA A 85 -3.53 -22.17 18.72
CA ALA A 85 -2.17 -21.77 18.36
C ALA A 85 -2.06 -20.24 18.16
N PRO A 86 -0.95 -19.62 18.61
CA PRO A 86 -0.73 -18.20 18.43
C PRO A 86 -0.47 -17.85 16.96
N ILE A 87 -1.08 -16.76 16.52
CA ILE A 87 -0.89 -16.16 15.19
C ILE A 87 0.03 -14.95 15.27
N THR A 88 0.79 -14.72 14.21
CA THR A 88 1.60 -13.53 14.01
C THR A 88 1.13 -12.77 12.77
N LYS A 89 1.33 -11.46 12.79
CA LYS A 89 1.05 -10.58 11.67
C LYS A 89 2.37 -10.02 11.15
N ASN A 90 2.68 -10.31 9.90
CA ASN A 90 3.93 -9.91 9.26
C ASN A 90 3.66 -8.96 8.09
N ILE A 91 4.59 -8.05 7.83
CA ILE A 91 4.55 -7.18 6.64
C ILE A 91 5.27 -7.93 5.52
N GLU A 92 4.60 -8.22 4.41
CA GLU A 92 5.24 -8.76 3.21
C GLU A 92 6.18 -7.70 2.63
N LYS A 93 7.44 -8.07 2.37
CA LYS A 93 8.48 -7.17 1.86
C LYS A 93 8.48 -7.10 0.34
#